data_AF-A0A932XRL0-F1
#
_entry.id   AF-A0A932XRL0-F1
#
_cell.length_a   1.000
_cell.length_b   1.000
_cell.length_c   1.000
_cell.angle_alpha   90.00
_cell.angle_beta   90.00
_cell.angle_gamma   90.00
#
_symmetry.space_group_name_H-M   'P 1'
#
loop_
_entity.id
_entity.type
_entity.pdbx_description
1 polymer ?
#
loop_
_entity_poly.entity_id
_entity_poly.type
_entity_poly.pdbx_seq_one_letter_code
_entity_poly.pdbx_strand_id
1 'polypeptide(L)'
;MMPDPTELWCYETLRRLRWPHGMTCPRCSERRVTIHSKSTQSPRRKYLCLQCRRTFTDLTGTPFARTNLPLRTWALYLRWMEHGGRTSELAKALGVKWDTAALLQRRIAMARSGSGLSRQLCEVLQGPHKGESCGGGT
;
A
#
# COMPACT_ATOMS: atom_id res chain seq x y z
N MET A 1 20.51 -10.60 -3.44
CA MET A 1 19.72 -9.94 -4.49
C MET A 1 18.27 -10.02 -4.06
N MET A 2 17.65 -8.94 -3.57
CA MET A 2 16.21 -8.96 -3.24
C MET A 2 15.43 -8.81 -4.55
N PRO A 3 14.44 -9.67 -4.84
CA PRO A 3 13.60 -9.50 -6.01
C PRO A 3 12.79 -8.20 -5.91
N ASP A 4 12.55 -7.55 -7.05
CA ASP A 4 11.64 -6.41 -7.14
C ASP A 4 10.26 -6.79 -6.58
N PRO A 5 9.63 -5.91 -5.78
CA PRO A 5 8.35 -6.20 -5.15
C PRO A 5 7.30 -6.37 -6.24
N THR A 6 6.86 -7.60 -6.44
CA THR A 6 5.82 -7.90 -7.43
C THR A 6 4.49 -7.30 -6.98
N GLU A 7 3.63 -7.01 -7.95
CA GLU A 7 2.31 -6.46 -7.65
C GLU A 7 1.49 -7.42 -6.76
N LEU A 8 1.59 -8.74 -7.02
CA LEU A 8 0.95 -9.77 -6.22
C LEU A 8 1.39 -9.71 -4.75
N TRP A 9 2.71 -9.69 -4.50
CA TRP A 9 3.27 -9.63 -3.14
C TRP A 9 2.77 -8.39 -2.37
N CYS A 10 2.68 -7.24 -3.04
CA CYS A 10 2.16 -6.02 -2.43
C CYS A 10 0.69 -6.17 -1.99
N TYR A 11 -0.16 -6.76 -2.84
CA TYR A 11 -1.57 -7.00 -2.50
C TYR A 11 -1.75 -8.06 -1.40
N GLU A 12 -0.95 -9.12 -1.41
CA GLU A 12 -0.99 -10.14 -0.35
C GLU A 12 -0.58 -9.58 1.01
N THR A 13 0.51 -8.82 1.04
CA THR A 13 0.98 -8.11 2.24
C THR A 13 -0.10 -7.16 2.77
N LEU A 14 -0.72 -6.37 1.89
CA LEU A 14 -1.81 -5.49 2.26
C LEU A 14 -2.97 -6.24 2.91
N ARG A 15 -3.36 -7.38 2.37
CA ARG A 15 -4.44 -8.21 2.93
C ARG A 15 -4.10 -8.73 4.32
N ARG A 16 -2.87 -9.20 4.52
CA ARG A 16 -2.39 -9.71 5.81
C ARG A 16 -2.41 -8.64 6.89
N LEU A 17 -1.92 -7.44 6.56
CA LEU A 17 -1.93 -6.29 7.49
C LEU A 17 -3.34 -5.81 7.81
N ARG A 18 -4.21 -5.77 6.80
CA ARG A 18 -5.56 -5.26 6.95
C ARG A 18 -6.48 -6.22 7.70
N TRP A 19 -6.33 -7.52 7.47
CA TRP A 19 -7.22 -8.55 8.00
C TRP A 19 -6.42 -9.72 8.59
N PRO A 20 -5.68 -9.50 9.69
CA PRO A 20 -4.93 -10.57 10.35
C PRO A 20 -5.84 -11.67 10.89
N HIS A 21 -7.05 -11.32 11.32
CA HIS A 21 -8.02 -12.24 11.95
C HIS A 21 -9.27 -12.48 11.08
N GLY A 22 -9.22 -12.12 9.79
CA GLY A 22 -10.32 -12.34 8.85
C GLY A 22 -10.92 -11.06 8.25
N MET A 23 -11.60 -11.25 7.13
CA MET A 23 -12.13 -10.16 6.30
C MET A 23 -13.26 -9.41 7.00
N THR A 24 -13.05 -8.11 7.16
CA THR A 24 -14.00 -7.21 7.83
C THR A 24 -14.29 -6.00 6.96
N CYS A 25 -15.55 -5.59 6.86
CA CYS A 25 -15.96 -4.44 6.07
C CYS A 25 -15.41 -3.15 6.70
N PRO A 26 -14.67 -2.29 5.96
CA PRO A 26 -14.15 -1.05 6.52
C PRO A 26 -15.18 0.04 6.79
N ARG A 27 -16.45 -0.19 6.46
CA ARG A 27 -17.53 0.79 6.66
C ARG A 27 -18.40 0.46 7.86
N CYS A 28 -18.82 -0.79 7.97
CA CYS A 28 -19.71 -1.25 9.05
C CYS A 28 -19.04 -2.22 10.01
N SER A 29 -17.75 -2.52 9.84
CA SER A 29 -16.97 -3.41 10.72
C SER A 29 -17.50 -4.85 10.83
N GLU A 30 -18.36 -5.26 9.90
CA GLU A 30 -18.95 -6.61 9.86
C GLU A 30 -18.07 -7.61 9.11
N ARG A 31 -18.08 -8.87 9.57
CA ARG A 31 -17.33 -9.97 8.95
C ARG A 31 -18.07 -10.65 7.79
N ARG A 32 -19.36 -10.31 7.58
CA ARG A 32 -20.16 -10.83 6.46
C ARG A 32 -19.73 -10.17 5.15
N VAL A 33 -18.60 -10.61 4.62
CA VAL A 33 -17.99 -10.12 3.37
C VAL A 33 -17.81 -11.29 2.40
N THR A 34 -18.21 -11.09 1.15
CA THR A 34 -17.96 -12.05 0.06
C THR A 34 -17.04 -11.44 -1.00
N ILE A 35 -16.30 -12.29 -1.71
CA ILE A 35 -15.45 -11.89 -2.83
C ILE A 35 -16.35 -11.69 -4.06
N HIS A 36 -16.34 -10.47 -4.61
CA HIS A 36 -17.16 -10.06 -5.76
C HIS A 36 -16.31 -9.87 -7.04
N SER A 37 -15.03 -10.25 -7.01
CA SER A 37 -14.16 -10.17 -8.19
C SER A 37 -14.51 -11.28 -9.19
N LYS A 38 -14.78 -10.91 -10.44
CA LYS A 38 -14.99 -11.86 -11.56
C LYS A 38 -13.68 -12.37 -12.18
N SER A 39 -12.55 -11.74 -11.90
CA SER A 39 -11.26 -12.09 -12.53
C SER A 39 -10.25 -12.55 -11.49
N THR A 40 -9.69 -13.74 -11.73
CA THR A 40 -8.58 -14.35 -10.97
C THR A 40 -7.21 -13.80 -11.39
N GLN A 41 -7.12 -13.15 -12.56
CA GLN A 41 -5.84 -12.66 -13.11
C GLN A 41 -5.42 -11.29 -12.55
N SER A 42 -6.36 -10.51 -12.01
CA SER A 42 -6.04 -9.22 -11.39
C SER A 42 -5.68 -9.41 -9.91
N PRO A 43 -4.52 -8.93 -9.44
CA PRO A 43 -4.14 -9.04 -8.03
C PRO A 43 -5.05 -8.21 -7.11
N ARG A 44 -5.73 -7.20 -7.66
CA ARG A 44 -6.77 -6.39 -7.00
C ARG A 44 -8.08 -7.17 -6.90
N ARG A 45 -8.55 -7.44 -5.68
CA ARG A 45 -9.85 -8.06 -5.42
C ARG A 45 -10.91 -7.02 -5.05
N LYS A 46 -12.13 -7.28 -5.53
CA LYS A 46 -13.34 -6.55 -5.13
C LYS A 46 -14.11 -7.42 -4.13
N TYR A 47 -14.60 -6.78 -3.09
CA TYR A 47 -15.35 -7.39 -2.01
C TYR A 47 -16.73 -6.74 -1.93
N LEU A 48 -17.74 -7.52 -1.55
CA LEU A 48 -19.09 -7.06 -1.27
C LEU A 48 -19.41 -7.37 0.19
N CYS A 49 -19.75 -6.35 0.96
CA CYS A 49 -20.31 -6.58 2.29
C CYS A 49 -21.78 -6.98 2.17
N LEU A 50 -22.17 -8.10 2.78
CA LEU A 50 -23.54 -8.59 2.77
C LEU A 50 -24.43 -7.83 3.77
N GLN A 51 -23.85 -7.15 4.77
CA GLN A 51 -24.61 -6.33 5.71
C GLN A 51 -24.99 -4.97 5.10
N CYS A 52 -24.01 -4.14 4.75
CA CYS A 52 -24.28 -2.81 4.19
C CYS A 52 -24.52 -2.82 2.68
N ARG A 53 -24.42 -3.98 2.02
CA ARG A 53 -24.56 -4.17 0.55
C ARG A 53 -23.64 -3.28 -0.30
N ARG A 54 -22.58 -2.74 0.28
CA ARG A 54 -21.62 -1.90 -0.43
C ARG A 54 -20.37 -2.68 -0.84
N THR A 55 -19.86 -2.37 -2.03
CA THR A 55 -18.59 -2.93 -2.51
C THR A 55 -17.39 -2.12 -2.03
N PHE A 56 -16.27 -2.79 -1.83
CA PHE A 56 -14.96 -2.18 -1.54
C PHE A 56 -13.83 -3.02 -2.17
N THR A 57 -12.60 -2.53 -2.13
CA THR A 57 -11.40 -3.21 -2.64
C THR A 57 -10.33 -3.27 -1.57
N ASP A 58 -9.26 -4.03 -1.81
CA ASP A 58 -8.09 -4.09 -0.91
C ASP A 58 -7.57 -2.69 -0.52
N LEU A 59 -7.56 -1.77 -1.50
CA LEU A 59 -7.10 -0.38 -1.34
C LEU A 59 -8.11 0.54 -0.66
N THR A 60 -9.32 0.10 -0.30
CA THR A 60 -10.35 1.02 0.20
C THR A 60 -9.95 1.60 1.57
N GLY A 61 -9.92 2.93 1.67
CA GLY A 61 -9.52 3.60 2.91
C GLY A 61 -8.01 3.63 3.14
N THR A 62 -7.20 3.28 2.12
CA THR A 62 -5.75 3.49 2.15
C THR A 62 -5.38 4.69 1.28
N PRO A 63 -4.21 5.32 1.47
CA PRO A 63 -3.73 6.43 0.63
C PRO A 63 -3.52 6.01 -0.84
N PHE A 64 -3.41 4.71 -1.09
CA PHE A 64 -3.34 4.08 -2.41
C PHE A 64 -4.73 3.99 -3.08
N ALA A 65 -5.82 4.28 -2.36
CA ALA A 65 -7.15 4.34 -2.94
C ALA A 65 -7.22 5.43 -4.03
N ARG A 66 -8.02 5.17 -5.06
CA ARG A 66 -8.32 6.13 -6.14
C ARG A 66 -7.13 6.54 -7.01
N THR A 67 -5.98 5.85 -6.93
CA THR A 67 -4.94 5.95 -7.96
C THR A 67 -5.04 4.79 -8.92
N ASN A 68 -4.83 5.05 -10.21
CA ASN A 68 -4.71 3.99 -11.22
C ASN A 68 -3.27 3.43 -11.30
N LEU A 69 -2.46 3.67 -10.26
CA LEU A 69 -1.05 3.27 -10.21
C LEU A 69 -0.93 1.90 -9.53
N PRO A 70 -0.13 0.98 -10.07
CA PRO A 70 0.07 -0.33 -9.48
C PRO A 70 0.85 -0.20 -8.17
N LEU A 71 0.54 -1.04 -7.17
CA LEU A 71 1.18 -0.99 -5.85
C LEU A 71 2.71 -1.14 -5.92
N ARG A 72 3.23 -1.86 -6.92
CA ARG A 72 4.67 -2.00 -7.16
C ARG A 72 5.37 -0.63 -7.33
N THR A 73 4.72 0.31 -8.02
CA THR A 73 5.25 1.66 -8.25
C THR A 73 5.43 2.39 -6.93
N TRP A 74 4.53 2.19 -5.98
CA TRP A 74 4.63 2.78 -4.65
C TRP A 74 5.75 2.16 -3.81
N ALA A 75 5.93 0.84 -3.90
CA ALA A 75 7.02 0.15 -3.20
C ALA A 75 8.39 0.62 -3.73
N LEU A 76 8.55 0.73 -5.04
CA LEU A 76 9.75 1.32 -5.66
C LEU A 76 9.96 2.77 -5.23
N TYR A 77 8.88 3.56 -5.16
CA TYR A 77 8.94 4.95 -4.74
C TYR A 77 9.37 5.11 -3.28
N LEU A 78 8.83 4.27 -2.40
CA LEU A 78 9.20 4.23 -0.99
C LEU A 78 10.69 3.95 -0.81
N ARG A 79 11.21 2.91 -1.47
CA ARG A 79 12.64 2.54 -1.44
C ARG A 79 13.52 3.66 -1.96
N TRP A 80 13.13 4.31 -3.05
CA TRP A 80 13.89 5.42 -3.62
C TRP A 80 14.02 6.60 -2.66
N MET A 81 12.95 6.94 -1.92
CA MET A 81 13.00 8.00 -0.93
C MET A 81 13.91 7.67 0.25
N GLU A 82 14.02 6.40 0.65
CA GLU A 82 14.95 5.97 1.71
C GLU A 82 16.42 6.17 1.29
N HIS A 83 16.72 6.02 0.00
CA HIS A 83 18.04 6.30 -0.55
C HIS A 83 18.31 7.81 -0.78
N GLY A 84 17.40 8.69 -0.36
CA GLY A 84 17.55 10.14 -0.51
C GLY A 84 17.41 10.65 -1.96
N GLY A 85 16.90 9.81 -2.86
CA GLY A 85 16.78 10.17 -4.27
C GLY A 85 15.71 11.23 -4.54
N ARG A 86 15.95 12.09 -5.54
CA ARG A 86 14.99 13.15 -5.89
C ARG A 86 13.76 12.57 -6.57
N THR A 87 12.60 13.16 -6.30
CA THR A 87 11.31 12.78 -6.90
C THR A 87 11.30 12.88 -8.43
N SER A 88 12.02 13.86 -8.99
CA SER A 88 12.16 14.06 -10.44
C SER A 88 12.94 12.94 -11.13
N GLU A 89 13.96 12.38 -10.49
CA GLU A 89 14.78 11.31 -11.04
C GLU A 89 14.01 9.99 -11.08
N LEU A 90 13.25 9.72 -10.01
CA LEU A 90 12.38 8.57 -9.98
C LEU A 90 11.20 8.69 -10.96
N ALA A 91 10.64 9.89 -11.14
CA ALA A 91 9.59 10.12 -12.13
C ALA A 91 10.05 9.71 -13.53
N LYS A 92 11.30 10.07 -13.88
CA LYS A 92 11.96 9.65 -15.13
C LYS A 92 12.19 8.14 -15.16
N ALA A 93 12.72 7.55 -14.08
CA ALA A 93 12.99 6.12 -14.00
C ALA A 93 11.72 5.25 -14.11
N LEU A 94 10.59 5.72 -13.56
CA LEU A 94 9.30 5.05 -13.61
C LEU A 94 8.48 5.40 -14.87
N GLY A 95 8.94 6.34 -15.69
CA GLY A 95 8.21 6.83 -16.86
C GLY A 95 6.87 7.51 -16.52
N VAL A 96 6.75 8.11 -15.33
CA VAL A 96 5.53 8.80 -14.89
C VAL A 96 5.70 10.31 -14.98
N LYS A 97 4.59 11.04 -15.18
CA LYS A 97 4.59 12.51 -15.11
C LYS A 97 5.06 12.98 -13.73
N TRP A 98 5.75 14.12 -13.70
CA TRP A 98 6.23 14.72 -12.46
C TRP A 98 5.08 14.98 -11.47
N ASP A 99 3.92 15.45 -11.93
CA ASP A 99 2.72 15.63 -11.09
C ASP A 99 2.29 14.35 -10.38
N THR A 100 2.36 13.22 -11.09
CA THR A 100 2.07 11.90 -10.53
C THR A 100 3.08 11.56 -9.44
N ALA A 101 4.36 11.79 -9.68
CA ALA A 101 5.42 11.55 -8.70
C ALA A 101 5.27 12.45 -7.46
N ALA A 102 4.99 13.74 -7.64
CA ALA A 102 4.72 14.67 -6.55
C ALA A 102 3.45 14.32 -5.77
N LEU A 103 2.41 13.79 -6.43
CA LEU A 103 1.22 13.26 -5.76
C LEU A 103 1.54 12.02 -4.92
N LEU A 104 2.34 11.09 -5.46
CA LEU A 104 2.81 9.90 -4.75
C LEU A 104 3.58 10.29 -3.48
N GLN A 105 4.52 11.23 -3.60
CA GLN A 105 5.32 11.73 -2.48
C GLN A 105 4.44 12.25 -1.34
N ARG A 106 3.51 13.16 -1.67
CA ARG A 106 2.59 13.76 -0.70
C ARG A 106 1.72 12.71 -0.01
N ARG A 107 1.23 11.72 -0.76
CA ARG A 107 0.41 10.64 -0.21
C ARG A 107 1.21 9.71 0.69
N ILE A 108 2.46 9.41 0.36
CA ILE A 108 3.35 8.64 1.24
C ILE A 108 3.67 9.44 2.51
N ALA A 109 3.96 10.73 2.40
CA ALA A 109 4.18 11.57 3.57
C ALA A 109 2.97 11.55 4.50
N MET A 110 1.75 11.74 3.96
CA MET A 110 0.50 11.61 4.73
C MET A 110 0.32 10.20 5.31
N ALA A 111 0.68 9.15 4.58
CA ALA A 111 0.57 7.77 5.05
C ALA A 111 1.50 7.49 6.24
N ARG A 112 2.73 8.02 6.21
CA ARG A 112 3.72 7.94 7.28
C ARG A 112 3.33 8.77 8.50
N SER A 113 2.74 9.95 8.29
CA SER A 113 2.23 10.80 9.37
C SER A 113 0.90 10.31 9.95
N GLY A 114 0.17 9.44 9.25
CA GLY A 114 -1.05 8.82 9.73
C GLY A 114 -0.80 7.72 10.76
N SER A 115 -1.88 7.10 11.24
CA SER A 115 -1.85 5.98 12.19
C SER A 115 -2.48 4.71 11.62
N GLY A 116 -2.14 3.55 12.20
CA GLY A 116 -2.71 2.24 11.85
C GLY A 116 -2.26 1.72 10.48
N LEU A 117 -3.23 1.29 9.66
CA LEU A 117 -3.00 0.55 8.42
C LEU A 117 -2.10 1.29 7.42
N SER A 118 -2.26 2.60 7.26
CA SER A 118 -1.52 3.39 6.27
C SER A 118 -0.01 3.40 6.57
N ARG A 119 0.34 3.56 7.86
CA ARG A 119 1.74 3.56 8.33
C ARG A 119 2.37 2.18 8.19
N GLN A 120 1.68 1.15 8.70
CA GLN A 120 2.15 -0.24 8.63
C GLN A 120 2.37 -0.68 7.17
N LEU A 121 1.47 -0.28 6.27
CA LEU A 121 1.59 -0.60 4.86
C LEU A 121 2.82 0.06 4.23
N CYS A 122 3.10 1.33 4.54
CA CYS A 122 4.33 1.97 4.10
C CYS A 122 5.58 1.27 4.66
N GLU A 123 5.59 0.91 5.94
CA GLU A 123 6.72 0.23 6.59
C GLU A 123 7.00 -1.14 5.95
N VAL A 124 5.97 -1.95 5.70
CA VAL A 124 6.20 -3.28 5.09
C VAL A 124 6.57 -3.18 3.61
N LEU A 125 6.02 -2.21 2.87
CA LEU A 125 6.39 -2.00 1.46
C LEU A 125 7.83 -1.44 1.29
N GLN A 126 8.35 -0.73 2.30
CA GLN A 126 9.76 -0.32 2.35
C GLN A 126 10.69 -1.56 2.41
N GLY A 127 10.27 -2.60 3.13
CA GLY A 127 11.08 -3.79 3.41
C GLY A 127 11.72 -3.69 4.80
N PRO A 128 12.49 -4.70 5.25
CA PRO A 128 13.13 -4.63 6.56
C PRO A 128 14.08 -3.43 6.58
N HIS A 129 13.73 -2.45 7.40
CA HIS A 129 14.62 -1.38 7.80
C HIS A 129 15.82 -2.07 8.45
N LYS A 130 16.99 -2.09 7.79
CA LYS A 130 18.24 -2.34 8.53
C LYS A 130 18.54 -1.07 9.33
N GLY A 131 17.72 -0.83 10.34
CA GLY A 131 17.88 0.21 11.34
C GLY A 131 18.33 -0.42 12.64
N GLU A 132 19.51 -1.04 12.62
CA GLU A 132 20.32 -1.13 13.81
C GLU A 132 21.20 0.12 13.78
N SER A 133 20.83 1.14 14.54
CA SER A 133 21.80 2.07 15.14
C SER A 133 21.16 2.84 16.29
N CYS A 134 21.78 2.62 17.46
CA CYS A 134 21.91 3.47 18.63
C CYS A 134 20.66 3.96 19.38
N GLY A 135 20.50 3.42 20.60
CA GLY A 135 19.56 3.94 21.59
C GLY A 135 19.78 3.35 22.98
N GLY A 136 20.91 3.64 23.60
CA GLY A 136 21.15 3.49 25.04
C GLY A 136 22.45 4.22 25.35
N GLY A 137 22.47 5.41 25.94
CA GLY A 137 21.59 5.93 26.98
C GLY A 137 22.25 5.71 28.32
N THR A 138 23.25 6.52 28.66
CA THR A 138 23.46 7.12 29.99
C THR A 138 24.34 8.35 29.82
#